data_AF-A0A963R601-F1
#
_entry.id   AF-A0A963R601-F1
#
_cell.length_a   1.000
_cell.length_b   1.000
_cell.length_c   1.000
_cell.angle_alpha   90.00
_cell.angle_beta   90.00
_cell.angle_gamma   90.00
#
_symmetry.space_group_name_H-M   'P 1'
#
loop_
_entity.id
_entity.type
_entity.pdbx_description
1 polymer ?
#
loop_
_entity_poly.entity_id
_entity_poly.type
_entity_poly.pdbx_seq_one_letter_code
_entity_poly.pdbx_strand_id
1 'polypeptide(L)'
;MVETIDWIAGDAFGLQIPAHIDALREGATSFLTEAFRKAGSIGESNRVARITRFEECPGGGTGAKLYLSVEYEKPSTGLPVDLFVKFSRAFGNEIRDRQKIQMESEVWLALLSRIPEFPVAVPKCMFADYHHETGTGILITERLTFGKGGVEPNYIKCLDRDLPNPLGHYQALVRALARLAGAYHAGVFPAEVMTQLENHSGSLGVSEREPYPAEQIIRRVERWREFTTDYPQLVPAHIRNPDFLDRLAAEAPRFCGHEKAIERFLNTPSPFVAFGHWNANTDNAWFWTGEDGTLECGLFDWGNATVMNVAVALAGCFYGAEPDFMVENLDKLIHTFAEEYEKASAIPLD
;
A
#
# COMPACT_ATOMS: atom_id res chain seq x y z
N MET A 1 -14.92 1.37 -26.86
CA MET A 1 -13.83 0.42 -26.60
C MET A 1 -12.55 1.23 -26.54
N VAL A 2 -11.78 1.12 -25.46
CA VAL A 2 -10.49 1.79 -25.34
C VAL A 2 -9.52 1.08 -26.28
N GLU A 3 -8.80 1.83 -27.12
CA GLU A 3 -7.77 1.26 -27.99
C GLU A 3 -6.69 0.59 -27.13
N THR A 4 -6.28 -0.62 -27.52
CA THR A 4 -5.21 -1.33 -26.82
C THR A 4 -3.90 -0.70 -27.23
N ILE A 5 -3.12 -0.28 -26.24
CA ILE A 5 -1.78 0.26 -26.43
C ILE A 5 -0.84 -0.87 -26.08
N ASP A 6 0.04 -1.29 -27.00
CA ASP A 6 1.02 -2.35 -26.69
C ASP A 6 2.23 -1.76 -25.96
N TRP A 7 2.75 -0.63 -26.46
CA TRP A 7 3.93 0.06 -25.97
C TRP A 7 3.69 1.56 -25.88
N ILE A 8 4.26 2.19 -24.86
CA ILE A 8 4.21 3.65 -24.67
C ILE A 8 5.52 4.14 -24.08
N ALA A 9 5.93 5.39 -24.35
CA ALA A 9 7.06 5.99 -23.64
C ALA A 9 6.66 6.27 -22.19
N GLY A 10 7.41 5.76 -21.21
CA GLY A 10 7.24 6.13 -19.80
C GLY A 10 7.80 7.52 -19.52
N ASP A 11 7.21 8.22 -18.54
CA ASP A 11 7.54 9.61 -18.24
C ASP A 11 8.87 9.75 -17.49
N ALA A 12 9.28 8.73 -16.70
CA ALA A 12 10.48 8.80 -15.88
C ALA A 12 11.76 8.52 -16.68
N PHE A 13 11.74 7.53 -17.58
CA PHE A 13 12.93 7.11 -18.33
C PHE A 13 12.86 7.38 -19.83
N GLY A 14 11.69 7.78 -20.37
CA GLY A 14 11.46 7.92 -21.81
C GLY A 14 11.55 6.59 -22.57
N LEU A 15 11.62 5.46 -21.87
CA LEU A 15 11.75 4.13 -22.44
C LEU A 15 10.37 3.63 -22.90
N GLN A 16 10.33 2.88 -24.00
CA GLN A 16 9.10 2.17 -24.38
C GLN A 16 8.82 1.06 -23.35
N ILE A 17 7.74 1.22 -22.60
CA ILE A 17 7.25 0.25 -21.63
C ILE A 17 6.06 -0.54 -22.21
N PRO A 18 6.01 -1.87 -21.97
CA PRO A 18 4.89 -2.68 -22.42
C PRO A 18 3.69 -2.45 -21.49
N ALA A 19 2.50 -2.31 -22.06
CA ALA A 19 1.28 -2.03 -21.31
C ALA A 19 0.60 -3.30 -20.74
N HIS A 20 0.96 -4.47 -21.25
CA HIS A 20 0.38 -5.76 -20.86
C HIS A 20 1.37 -6.92 -21.05
N ILE A 21 0.97 -8.10 -20.54
CA ILE A 21 1.78 -9.33 -20.52
C ILE A 21 2.25 -9.74 -21.92
N ASP A 22 1.38 -9.71 -22.93
CA ASP A 22 1.73 -10.14 -24.28
C ASP A 22 2.75 -9.22 -24.94
N ALA A 23 2.60 -7.90 -24.80
CA ALA A 23 3.60 -6.93 -25.27
C ALA A 23 4.96 -7.19 -24.60
N LEU A 24 4.99 -7.41 -23.29
CA LEU A 24 6.23 -7.77 -22.60
C LEU A 24 6.84 -9.07 -23.18
N ARG A 25 6.02 -10.08 -23.48
CA ARG A 25 6.49 -11.39 -23.96
C ARG A 25 7.23 -11.30 -25.29
N GLU A 26 6.79 -10.46 -26.22
CA GLU A 26 7.35 -10.34 -27.58
C GLU A 26 8.79 -9.77 -27.60
N GLY A 27 9.20 -8.99 -26.59
CA GLY A 27 10.50 -8.32 -26.52
C GLY A 27 11.23 -8.46 -25.18
N ALA A 28 10.87 -9.46 -24.38
CA ALA A 28 11.11 -9.46 -22.93
C ALA A 28 12.59 -9.30 -22.54
N THR A 29 13.52 -10.11 -23.08
CA THR A 29 14.92 -10.10 -22.63
C THR A 29 15.67 -8.81 -23.01
N SER A 30 15.39 -8.27 -24.19
CA SER A 30 15.94 -6.98 -24.64
C SER A 30 15.39 -5.83 -23.81
N PHE A 31 14.06 -5.77 -23.65
CA PHE A 31 13.41 -4.74 -22.84
C PHE A 31 13.92 -4.78 -21.39
N LEU A 32 13.92 -5.95 -20.73
CA LEU A 32 14.37 -6.06 -19.34
C LEU A 32 15.84 -5.66 -19.18
N THR A 33 16.70 -5.99 -20.16
CA THR A 33 18.10 -5.56 -20.13
C THR A 33 18.22 -4.04 -20.19
N GLU A 34 17.52 -3.40 -21.12
CA GLU A 34 17.55 -1.94 -21.27
C GLU A 34 16.93 -1.24 -20.06
N ALA A 35 15.76 -1.70 -19.63
CA ALA A 35 15.04 -1.20 -18.47
C ALA A 35 15.88 -1.29 -17.19
N PHE A 36 16.49 -2.44 -16.89
CA PHE A 36 17.31 -2.59 -15.69
C PHE A 36 18.60 -1.79 -15.75
N ARG A 37 19.21 -1.59 -16.92
CA ARG A 37 20.37 -0.70 -17.07
C ARG A 37 19.99 0.76 -16.88
N LYS A 38 18.87 1.20 -17.49
CA LYS A 38 18.38 2.58 -17.32
C LYS A 38 17.93 2.89 -15.92
N ALA A 39 17.29 1.94 -15.25
CA ALA A 39 17.05 2.06 -13.83
C ALA A 39 18.37 2.08 -13.04
N GLY A 40 19.42 1.37 -13.48
CA GLY A 40 20.67 1.19 -12.74
C GLY A 40 20.64 -0.02 -11.78
N SER A 41 19.68 -0.93 -11.99
CA SER A 41 19.50 -2.16 -11.22
C SER A 41 20.49 -3.26 -11.63
N ILE A 42 21.03 -3.17 -12.84
CA ILE A 42 22.20 -3.94 -13.31
C ILE A 42 23.21 -3.00 -13.97
N GLY A 43 24.49 -3.38 -13.95
CA GLY A 43 25.54 -2.61 -14.61
C GLY A 43 25.50 -2.72 -16.14
N GLU A 44 26.08 -1.74 -16.83
CA GLU A 44 26.15 -1.64 -18.30
C GLU A 44 26.70 -2.90 -18.99
N SER A 45 27.62 -3.61 -18.32
CA SER A 45 28.23 -4.83 -18.86
C SER A 45 27.47 -6.13 -18.53
N ASN A 46 26.29 -6.04 -17.92
CA ASN A 46 25.43 -7.18 -17.60
C ASN A 46 24.15 -7.14 -18.43
N ARG A 47 23.47 -8.27 -18.61
CA ARG A 47 22.19 -8.36 -19.32
C ARG A 47 21.34 -9.50 -18.78
N VAL A 48 20.04 -9.45 -19.06
CA VAL A 48 19.16 -10.61 -18.92
C VAL A 48 19.49 -11.59 -20.04
N ALA A 49 20.10 -12.72 -19.70
CA ALA A 49 20.49 -13.75 -20.65
C ALA A 49 19.29 -14.59 -21.10
N ARG A 50 18.38 -14.92 -20.17
CA ARG A 50 17.22 -15.77 -20.43
C ARG A 50 16.10 -15.54 -19.42
N ILE A 51 14.87 -15.83 -19.83
CA ILE A 51 13.72 -15.95 -18.94
C ILE A 51 13.46 -17.44 -18.68
N THR A 52 13.45 -17.82 -17.41
CA THR A 52 13.26 -19.20 -16.93
C THR A 52 11.82 -19.48 -16.51
N ARG A 53 11.05 -18.45 -16.16
CA ARG A 53 9.62 -18.53 -15.82
C ARG A 53 8.90 -17.30 -16.33
N PHE A 54 7.71 -17.49 -16.89
CA PHE A 54 6.84 -16.42 -17.35
C PHE A 54 5.39 -16.87 -17.17
N GLU A 55 4.81 -16.58 -16.02
CA GLU A 55 3.52 -17.12 -15.58
C GLU A 55 2.64 -16.01 -15.01
N GLU A 56 1.38 -15.94 -15.44
CA GLU A 56 0.44 -14.96 -14.89
C GLU A 56 0.19 -15.24 -13.40
N CYS A 57 0.30 -14.21 -12.58
CA CYS A 57 -0.03 -14.26 -11.17
C CYS A 57 -1.54 -14.02 -11.01
N PRO A 58 -2.32 -14.96 -10.46
CA PRO A 58 -3.74 -14.78 -10.28
C PRO A 58 -4.04 -13.70 -9.21
N GLY A 59 -5.19 -13.05 -9.33
CA GLY A 59 -5.73 -12.12 -8.33
C GLY A 59 -5.32 -10.64 -8.49
N GLY A 60 -5.75 -9.81 -7.53
CA GLY A 60 -5.50 -8.36 -7.50
C GLY A 60 -6.61 -7.49 -8.09
N GLY A 61 -6.79 -6.29 -7.53
CA GLY A 61 -7.78 -5.31 -7.97
C GLY A 61 -7.39 -4.58 -9.27
N THR A 62 -6.09 -4.35 -9.49
CA THR A 62 -5.54 -3.52 -10.58
C THR A 62 -4.63 -4.31 -11.51
N GLY A 63 -4.84 -4.12 -12.82
CA GLY A 63 -4.02 -4.64 -13.92
C GLY A 63 -3.64 -6.12 -13.89
N ALA A 64 -2.85 -6.55 -14.87
CA ALA A 64 -2.31 -7.90 -14.90
C ALA A 64 -1.05 -8.01 -14.02
N LYS A 65 -0.76 -9.22 -13.53
CA LYS A 65 0.42 -9.50 -12.70
C LYS A 65 1.15 -10.72 -13.25
N LEU A 66 2.47 -10.77 -13.12
CA LEU A 66 3.31 -11.83 -13.68
C LEU A 66 4.36 -12.27 -12.65
N TYR A 67 4.49 -13.58 -12.46
CA TYR A 67 5.69 -14.19 -11.91
C TYR A 67 6.70 -14.43 -13.04
N LEU A 68 7.84 -13.76 -12.92
CA LEU A 68 8.91 -13.79 -13.91
C LEU A 68 10.18 -14.30 -13.22
N SER A 69 10.90 -15.23 -13.83
CA SER A 69 12.24 -15.62 -13.36
C SER A 69 13.24 -15.42 -14.48
N VAL A 70 14.43 -14.90 -14.15
CA VAL A 70 15.47 -14.52 -15.10
C VAL A 70 16.83 -15.09 -14.73
N GLU A 71 17.66 -15.33 -15.73
CA GLU A 71 19.09 -15.57 -15.59
C GLU A 71 19.84 -14.37 -16.15
N TYR A 72 20.79 -13.84 -15.38
CA TYR A 72 21.69 -12.79 -15.82
C TYR A 72 22.97 -13.38 -16.39
N GLU A 73 23.58 -12.70 -17.35
CA GLU A 73 24.90 -13.11 -17.86
C GLU A 73 25.97 -13.08 -16.76
N LYS A 74 25.88 -12.11 -15.84
CA LYS A 74 26.73 -12.02 -14.66
C LYS A 74 25.85 -12.05 -13.40
N PRO A 75 25.56 -13.25 -12.85
CA PRO A 75 24.81 -13.37 -11.61
C PRO A 75 25.56 -12.74 -10.43
N SER A 76 24.83 -12.23 -9.43
CA SER A 76 25.41 -11.75 -8.17
C SER A 76 24.46 -12.01 -7.00
N THR A 77 25.01 -12.10 -5.79
CA THR A 77 24.29 -12.50 -4.57
C THR A 77 23.20 -11.50 -4.14
N GLY A 78 23.28 -10.25 -4.57
CA GLY A 78 22.29 -9.21 -4.28
C GLY A 78 21.37 -8.87 -5.45
N LEU A 79 21.38 -9.65 -6.54
CA LEU A 79 20.59 -9.40 -7.74
C LEU A 79 19.43 -10.41 -7.84
N PRO A 80 18.17 -9.96 -7.66
CA PRO A 80 17.02 -10.85 -7.68
C PRO A 80 16.83 -11.55 -9.02
N VAL A 81 16.67 -12.88 -8.98
CA VAL A 81 16.38 -13.73 -10.16
C VAL A 81 14.89 -14.07 -10.26
N ASP A 82 14.18 -14.06 -9.14
CA ASP A 82 12.73 -14.21 -9.07
C ASP A 82 12.11 -12.82 -8.93
N LEU A 83 11.28 -12.46 -9.89
CA LEU A 83 10.70 -11.13 -10.06
C LEU A 83 9.17 -11.19 -10.05
N PHE A 84 8.58 -10.08 -9.62
CA PHE A 84 7.16 -9.81 -9.72
C PHE A 84 6.95 -8.60 -10.63
N VAL A 85 6.08 -8.76 -11.63
CA VAL A 85 5.71 -7.67 -12.54
C VAL A 85 4.25 -7.32 -12.33
N LYS A 86 3.95 -6.04 -12.21
CA LYS A 86 2.61 -5.48 -12.16
C LYS A 86 2.44 -4.53 -13.34
N PHE A 87 1.27 -4.55 -13.95
CA PHE A 87 0.84 -3.58 -14.97
C PHE A 87 -0.30 -2.74 -14.40
N SER A 88 -0.46 -1.49 -14.86
CA SER A 88 -1.58 -0.65 -14.42
C SER A 88 -2.87 -0.99 -15.17
N ARG A 89 -2.74 -1.36 -16.45
CA ARG A 89 -3.84 -1.52 -17.39
C ARG A 89 -4.51 -2.88 -17.27
N ALA A 90 -5.83 -2.88 -17.42
CA ALA A 90 -6.65 -4.07 -17.52
C ALA A 90 -7.62 -3.94 -18.70
N PHE A 91 -7.08 -3.89 -19.93
CA PHE A 91 -7.87 -3.64 -21.15
C PHE A 91 -9.12 -4.55 -21.30
N GLY A 92 -9.05 -5.79 -20.82
CA GLY A 92 -10.16 -6.74 -20.84
C GLY A 92 -11.19 -6.59 -19.71
N ASN A 93 -11.01 -5.66 -18.78
CA ASN A 93 -11.90 -5.44 -17.63
C ASN A 93 -11.96 -3.96 -17.24
N GLU A 94 -13.01 -3.27 -17.70
CA GLU A 94 -13.19 -1.83 -17.49
C GLU A 94 -13.20 -1.43 -16.00
N ILE A 95 -13.81 -2.25 -15.13
CA ILE A 95 -13.89 -1.95 -13.69
C ILE A 95 -12.48 -1.94 -13.08
N ARG A 96 -11.65 -2.91 -13.45
CA ARG A 96 -10.25 -2.97 -12.99
C ARG A 96 -9.40 -1.88 -13.62
N ASP A 97 -9.62 -1.54 -14.90
CA ASP A 97 -8.84 -0.51 -15.60
C ASP A 97 -9.12 0.92 -15.09
N ARG A 98 -10.25 1.16 -14.42
CA ARG A 98 -10.51 2.45 -13.72
C ARG A 98 -9.49 2.73 -12.62
N GLN A 99 -8.92 1.69 -12.03
CA GLN A 99 -7.93 1.82 -10.95
C GLN A 99 -6.49 1.97 -11.45
N LYS A 100 -6.25 2.08 -12.78
CA LYS A 100 -4.89 2.22 -13.36
C LYS A 100 -4.10 3.40 -12.78
N ILE A 101 -4.79 4.46 -12.37
CA ILE A 101 -4.21 5.66 -11.77
C ILE A 101 -3.51 5.41 -10.44
N GLN A 102 -3.90 4.35 -9.71
CA GLN A 102 -3.32 4.04 -8.40
C GLN A 102 -1.83 3.66 -8.52
N MET A 103 -1.42 3.14 -9.68
CA MET A 103 -0.07 2.66 -9.91
C MET A 103 0.96 3.80 -10.04
N GLU A 104 0.55 5.02 -10.37
CA GLU A 104 1.47 6.16 -10.51
C GLU A 104 2.23 6.41 -9.20
N SER A 105 1.49 6.51 -8.09
CA SER A 105 2.08 6.62 -6.75
C SER A 105 3.00 5.46 -6.37
N GLU A 106 2.64 4.24 -6.80
CA GLU A 106 3.41 3.03 -6.53
C GLU A 106 4.74 3.02 -7.31
N VAL A 107 4.74 3.54 -8.56
CA VAL A 107 5.95 3.76 -9.35
C VAL A 107 6.86 4.78 -8.68
N TRP A 108 6.31 5.91 -8.23
CA TRP A 108 7.08 6.94 -7.52
C TRP A 108 7.72 6.39 -6.24
N LEU A 109 6.98 5.63 -5.44
CA LEU A 109 7.55 4.97 -4.27
C LEU A 109 8.62 3.94 -4.65
N ALA A 110 8.39 3.10 -5.66
CA ALA A 110 9.37 2.10 -6.06
C ALA A 110 10.69 2.73 -6.54
N LEU A 111 10.65 3.92 -7.15
CA LEU A 111 11.84 4.69 -7.49
C LEU A 111 12.48 5.33 -6.25
N LEU A 112 11.66 5.93 -5.38
CA LEU A 112 12.10 6.54 -4.12
C LEU A 112 12.77 5.53 -3.19
N SER A 113 12.28 4.30 -3.12
CA SER A 113 12.77 3.27 -2.20
C SER A 113 14.19 2.79 -2.49
N ARG A 114 14.79 3.30 -3.55
CA ARG A 114 16.16 3.02 -3.97
C ARG A 114 17.18 3.96 -3.34
N ILE A 115 16.74 4.99 -2.61
CA ILE A 115 17.64 5.81 -1.80
C ILE A 115 18.34 4.92 -0.75
N PRO A 116 19.59 5.24 -0.37
CA PRO A 116 20.23 4.59 0.77
C PRO A 116 19.35 4.73 2.01
N GLU A 117 19.29 3.67 2.82
CA GLU A 117 18.63 3.68 4.14
C GLU A 117 17.14 4.09 4.09
N PHE A 118 16.42 3.70 3.03
CA PHE A 118 14.96 3.85 3.01
C PHE A 118 14.35 3.22 4.28
N PRO A 119 13.42 3.91 4.97
CA PRO A 119 13.15 3.68 6.40
C PRO A 119 12.42 2.37 6.73
N VAL A 120 11.94 1.66 5.71
CA VAL A 120 11.24 0.38 5.84
C VAL A 120 11.68 -0.58 4.75
N ALA A 121 11.57 -1.88 5.02
CA ALA A 121 11.81 -2.87 3.98
C ALA A 121 10.71 -2.81 2.92
N VAL A 122 11.11 -2.73 1.66
CA VAL A 122 10.23 -2.88 0.49
C VAL A 122 10.88 -3.86 -0.50
N PRO A 123 10.11 -4.52 -1.37
CA PRO A 123 10.69 -5.33 -2.43
C PRO A 123 11.64 -4.48 -3.28
N LYS A 124 12.86 -4.97 -3.50
CA LYS A 124 13.85 -4.31 -4.33
C LYS A 124 13.27 -3.97 -5.71
N CYS A 125 13.18 -2.67 -6.00
CA CYS A 125 12.76 -2.17 -7.29
C CYS A 125 13.83 -2.47 -8.35
N MET A 126 13.45 -3.21 -9.38
CA MET A 126 14.28 -3.51 -10.54
C MET A 126 14.02 -2.55 -11.70
N PHE A 127 12.77 -2.14 -11.89
CA PHE A 127 12.36 -1.10 -12.83
C PHE A 127 10.94 -0.65 -12.51
N ALA A 128 10.64 0.63 -12.67
CA ALA A 128 9.28 1.16 -12.56
C ALA A 128 9.15 2.37 -13.47
N ASP A 129 8.07 2.46 -14.22
CA ASP A 129 7.75 3.65 -15.01
C ASP A 129 6.24 3.72 -15.28
N TYR A 130 5.75 4.93 -15.55
CA TYR A 130 4.36 5.25 -15.75
C TYR A 130 4.23 6.38 -16.76
N HIS A 131 3.20 6.30 -17.60
CA HIS A 131 2.82 7.35 -18.54
C HIS A 131 1.49 7.96 -18.09
N HIS A 132 1.54 9.19 -17.61
CA HIS A 132 0.45 9.89 -16.92
C HIS A 132 -0.82 9.96 -17.77
N GLU A 133 -0.70 10.44 -19.01
CA GLU A 133 -1.85 10.74 -19.87
C GLU A 133 -2.69 9.49 -20.22
N THR A 134 -2.05 8.33 -20.38
CA THR A 134 -2.77 7.07 -20.71
C THR A 134 -3.05 6.20 -19.50
N GLY A 135 -2.46 6.55 -18.36
CA GLY A 135 -2.41 5.77 -17.14
C GLY A 135 -1.77 4.39 -17.31
N THR A 136 -0.79 4.27 -18.20
CA THR A 136 -0.12 3.01 -18.53
C THR A 136 1.21 2.93 -17.79
N GLY A 137 1.41 1.88 -17.00
CA GLY A 137 2.64 1.71 -16.24
C GLY A 137 2.99 0.25 -16.00
N ILE A 138 4.25 0.07 -15.62
CA ILE A 138 4.86 -1.21 -15.28
C ILE A 138 5.72 -1.04 -14.03
N LEU A 139 5.66 -2.02 -13.14
CA LEU A 139 6.49 -2.13 -11.96
C LEU A 139 7.09 -3.52 -11.93
N ILE A 140 8.40 -3.60 -11.79
CA ILE A 140 9.17 -4.83 -11.69
C ILE A 140 9.96 -4.77 -10.39
N THR A 141 9.66 -5.68 -9.48
CA THR A 141 10.38 -5.83 -8.21
C THR A 141 10.93 -7.23 -8.07
N GLU A 142 11.75 -7.45 -7.04
CA GLU A 142 11.95 -8.80 -6.54
C GLU A 142 10.63 -9.45 -6.12
N ARG A 143 10.56 -10.78 -6.23
CA ARG A 143 9.43 -11.57 -5.75
C ARG A 143 9.71 -12.05 -4.33
N LEU A 144 8.82 -11.69 -3.42
CA LEU A 144 8.88 -12.16 -2.03
C LEU A 144 8.72 -13.69 -1.96
N THR A 145 9.42 -14.31 -1.00
CA THR A 145 9.48 -15.77 -0.84
C THR A 145 8.81 -16.22 0.46
N PHE A 146 7.50 -16.00 0.57
CA PHE A 146 6.71 -16.42 1.73
C PHE A 146 6.95 -17.88 2.14
N GLY A 147 7.14 -18.11 3.43
CA GLY A 147 7.40 -19.42 4.03
C GLY A 147 8.81 -19.98 3.76
N LYS A 148 9.76 -19.17 3.27
CA LYS A 148 11.13 -19.59 2.98
C LYS A 148 12.14 -18.57 3.51
N GLY A 149 13.36 -19.05 3.81
CA GLY A 149 14.49 -18.16 4.11
C GLY A 149 14.29 -17.26 5.33
N GLY A 150 13.51 -17.68 6.32
CA GLY A 150 13.19 -16.88 7.51
C GLY A 150 12.00 -15.93 7.33
N VAL A 151 11.41 -15.86 6.12
CA VAL A 151 10.16 -15.14 5.86
C VAL A 151 8.98 -16.02 6.25
N GLU A 152 8.06 -15.48 7.03
CA GLU A 152 6.82 -16.16 7.42
C GLU A 152 5.91 -16.46 6.21
N PRO A 153 4.93 -17.36 6.34
CA PRO A 153 3.87 -17.52 5.35
C PRO A 153 3.13 -16.20 5.08
N ASN A 154 2.47 -16.09 3.92
CA ASN A 154 1.57 -14.97 3.68
C ASN A 154 0.30 -15.16 4.53
N TYR A 155 -0.10 -14.12 5.25
CA TYR A 155 -1.31 -14.11 6.06
C TYR A 155 -2.43 -13.39 5.31
N ILE A 156 -3.62 -13.98 5.33
CA ILE A 156 -4.78 -13.41 4.66
C ILE A 156 -5.45 -12.38 5.57
N LYS A 157 -5.81 -11.24 4.99
CA LYS A 157 -6.55 -10.18 5.65
C LYS A 157 -7.83 -10.70 6.30
N CYS A 158 -8.17 -10.17 7.47
CA CYS A 158 -9.33 -10.57 8.27
C CYS A 158 -9.30 -12.00 8.82
N LEU A 159 -8.14 -12.67 8.81
CA LEU A 159 -7.94 -13.99 9.42
C LEU A 159 -6.91 -13.92 10.56
N ASP A 160 -7.03 -12.94 11.45
CA ASP A 160 -6.07 -12.71 12.55
C ASP A 160 -5.87 -13.93 13.46
N ARG A 161 -6.90 -14.76 13.62
CA ARG A 161 -6.80 -16.06 14.32
C ARG A 161 -5.71 -17.00 13.78
N ASP A 162 -5.27 -16.81 12.53
CA ASP A 162 -4.23 -17.60 11.88
C ASP A 162 -2.83 -16.97 12.10
N LEU A 163 -2.74 -15.75 12.65
CA LEU A 163 -1.47 -15.13 13.03
C LEU A 163 -0.91 -15.80 14.30
N PRO A 164 0.37 -16.19 14.33
CA PRO A 164 0.96 -16.83 15.50
C PRO A 164 1.14 -15.85 16.68
N ASN A 165 1.24 -14.55 16.40
CA ASN A 165 1.31 -13.49 17.41
C ASN A 165 0.63 -12.21 16.89
N PRO A 166 -0.72 -12.10 16.95
CA PRO A 166 -1.44 -10.98 16.37
C PRO A 166 -0.89 -9.61 16.82
N LEU A 167 -0.70 -9.42 18.13
CA LEU A 167 -0.17 -8.16 18.66
C LEU A 167 1.21 -7.83 18.10
N GLY A 168 2.13 -8.79 18.08
CA GLY A 168 3.48 -8.58 17.52
C GLY A 168 3.46 -8.19 16.04
N HIS A 169 2.58 -8.79 15.25
CA HIS A 169 2.44 -8.51 13.81
C HIS A 169 1.91 -7.09 13.59
N TYR A 170 0.85 -6.70 14.31
CA TYR A 170 0.32 -5.35 14.23
C TYR A 170 1.33 -4.31 14.75
N GLN A 171 2.10 -4.62 15.78
CA GLN A 171 3.17 -3.74 16.24
C GLN A 171 4.28 -3.56 15.20
N ALA A 172 4.64 -4.62 14.46
CA ALA A 172 5.61 -4.51 13.36
C ALA A 172 5.09 -3.58 12.24
N LEU A 173 3.84 -3.77 11.81
CA LEU A 173 3.18 -2.89 10.83
C LEU A 173 3.15 -1.44 11.29
N VAL A 174 2.75 -1.21 12.54
CA VAL A 174 2.65 0.12 13.13
C VAL A 174 4.03 0.79 13.25
N ARG A 175 5.08 0.05 13.63
CA ARG A 175 6.46 0.58 13.62
C ARG A 175 6.89 0.98 12.22
N ALA A 176 6.60 0.16 11.20
CA ALA A 176 6.93 0.50 9.81
C ALA A 176 6.22 1.79 9.36
N LEU A 177 4.93 1.95 9.66
CA LEU A 177 4.20 3.18 9.40
C LEU A 177 4.78 4.39 10.14
N ALA A 178 5.16 4.22 11.41
CA ALA A 178 5.76 5.27 12.21
C ALA A 178 7.14 5.70 11.69
N ARG A 179 7.97 4.75 11.26
CA ARG A 179 9.28 5.01 10.64
C ARG A 179 9.14 5.81 9.34
N LEU A 180 8.15 5.49 8.50
CA LEU A 180 7.84 6.27 7.28
C LEU A 180 7.42 7.71 7.61
N ALA A 181 6.46 7.86 8.51
CA ALA A 181 5.94 9.16 8.91
C ALA A 181 7.04 10.01 9.59
N GLY A 182 7.86 9.39 10.44
CA GLY A 182 8.96 10.07 11.11
C GLY A 182 10.07 10.48 10.14
N ALA A 183 10.44 9.61 9.19
CA ALA A 183 11.43 9.95 8.15
C ALA A 183 10.96 11.10 7.24
N TYR A 184 9.66 11.18 6.97
CA TYR A 184 9.06 12.31 6.25
C TYR A 184 9.30 13.63 7.00
N HIS A 185 8.97 13.69 8.29
CA HIS A 185 9.16 14.91 9.09
C HIS A 185 10.62 15.22 9.42
N ALA A 186 11.49 14.20 9.44
CA ALA A 186 12.94 14.39 9.52
C ALA A 186 13.55 14.94 8.22
N GLY A 187 12.77 15.04 7.13
CA GLY A 187 13.25 15.54 5.83
C GLY A 187 14.20 14.58 5.11
N VAL A 188 14.06 13.26 5.35
CA VAL A 188 14.92 12.23 4.73
C VAL A 188 14.65 12.10 3.23
N PHE A 189 13.42 12.36 2.79
CA PHE A 189 13.02 12.16 1.41
C PHE A 189 13.35 13.37 0.51
N PRO A 190 13.72 13.15 -0.76
CA PRO A 190 13.89 14.23 -1.73
C PRO A 190 12.62 15.06 -1.91
N ALA A 191 12.74 16.38 -1.79
CA ALA A 191 11.61 17.32 -1.81
C ALA A 191 10.82 17.27 -3.13
N GLU A 192 11.50 17.06 -4.25
CA GLU A 192 10.87 16.99 -5.58
C GLU A 192 9.93 15.78 -5.68
N VAL A 193 10.32 14.64 -5.13
CA VAL A 193 9.50 13.41 -5.13
C VAL A 193 8.32 13.55 -4.19
N MET A 194 8.55 14.12 -2.99
CA MET A 194 7.47 14.38 -2.03
C MET A 194 6.43 15.35 -2.60
N THR A 195 6.86 16.40 -3.30
CA THR A 195 5.94 17.32 -3.98
C THR A 195 5.04 16.60 -4.99
N GLN A 196 5.59 15.64 -5.76
CA GLN A 196 4.78 14.83 -6.66
C GLN A 196 3.75 14.00 -5.89
N LEU A 197 4.16 13.28 -4.84
CA LEU A 197 3.28 12.44 -4.04
C LEU A 197 2.20 13.25 -3.30
N GLU A 198 2.51 14.46 -2.84
CA GLU A 198 1.56 15.40 -2.24
C GLU A 198 0.51 15.88 -3.24
N ASN A 199 0.89 16.15 -4.49
CA ASN A 199 -0.05 16.53 -5.54
C ASN A 199 -1.04 15.40 -5.91
N HIS A 200 -0.69 14.13 -5.63
CA HIS A 200 -1.56 12.97 -5.85
C HIS A 200 -2.55 12.71 -4.69
N SER A 201 -2.43 13.42 -3.56
CA SER A 201 -3.20 13.18 -2.33
C SER A 201 -4.72 13.38 -2.47
N GLY A 202 -5.18 14.15 -3.47
CA GLY A 202 -6.59 14.43 -3.72
C GLY A 202 -7.44 13.23 -4.17
N SER A 203 -6.88 12.02 -4.20
CA SER A 203 -7.47 10.81 -4.80
C SER A 203 -7.74 9.65 -3.84
N LEU A 204 -7.53 9.81 -2.53
CA LEU A 204 -7.73 8.72 -1.54
C LEU A 204 -9.20 8.23 -1.41
N GLY A 205 -10.13 8.78 -2.18
CA GLY A 205 -11.52 8.32 -2.27
C GLY A 205 -11.71 7.17 -3.25
N VAL A 206 -12.35 6.08 -2.79
CA VAL A 206 -12.73 4.93 -3.63
C VAL A 206 -13.95 5.25 -4.53
N SER A 207 -14.66 6.35 -4.26
CA SER A 207 -15.76 6.89 -5.08
C SER A 207 -16.25 8.23 -4.55
N GLU A 208 -16.64 9.16 -5.42
CA GLU A 208 -17.51 10.29 -5.03
C GLU A 208 -18.89 9.74 -4.64
N ARG A 209 -19.32 9.97 -3.39
CA ARG A 209 -20.67 9.64 -2.93
C ARG A 209 -21.33 10.89 -2.41
N GLU A 210 -22.59 11.08 -2.78
CA GLU A 210 -23.40 12.13 -2.16
C GLU A 210 -23.59 11.80 -0.67
N PRO A 211 -23.38 12.78 0.24
CA PRO A 211 -23.64 12.58 1.66
C PRO A 211 -25.09 12.16 1.90
N TYR A 212 -25.30 11.23 2.84
CA TYR A 212 -26.65 10.85 3.23
C TYR A 212 -27.34 12.00 3.97
N PRO A 213 -28.62 12.30 3.68
CA PRO A 213 -29.43 13.19 4.50
C PRO A 213 -29.53 12.73 5.96
N ALA A 214 -29.72 13.67 6.88
CA ALA A 214 -29.77 13.42 8.31
C ALA A 214 -30.80 12.33 8.70
N GLU A 215 -31.99 12.39 8.12
CA GLU A 215 -33.05 11.41 8.37
C GLU A 215 -32.70 10.02 7.81
N GLN A 216 -31.89 9.94 6.76
CA GLN A 216 -31.39 8.66 6.26
C GLN A 216 -30.33 8.07 7.19
N ILE A 217 -29.45 8.90 7.75
CA ILE A 217 -28.45 8.47 8.74
C ILE A 217 -29.14 7.91 9.99
N ILE A 218 -30.11 8.64 10.54
CA ILE A 218 -30.88 8.20 11.74
C ILE A 218 -31.56 6.86 11.47
N ARG A 219 -32.21 6.70 10.32
CA ARG A 219 -32.84 5.41 9.94
C ARG A 219 -31.83 4.27 9.80
N ARG A 220 -30.60 4.54 9.37
CA ARG A 220 -29.53 3.52 9.30
C ARG A 220 -29.05 3.11 10.69
N VAL A 221 -28.93 4.06 11.62
CA VAL A 221 -28.58 3.74 13.02
C VAL A 221 -29.68 2.90 13.67
N GLU A 222 -30.95 3.18 13.39
CA GLU A 222 -32.04 2.37 13.94
C GLU A 222 -32.05 0.94 13.37
N ARG A 223 -31.81 0.77 12.06
CA ARG A 223 -31.61 -0.56 11.47
C ARG A 223 -30.41 -1.30 12.08
N TRP A 224 -29.36 -0.57 12.44
CA TRP A 224 -28.21 -1.15 13.14
C TRP A 224 -28.59 -1.58 14.57
N ARG A 225 -29.40 -0.80 15.28
CA ARG A 225 -29.95 -1.18 16.59
C ARG A 225 -30.78 -2.47 16.51
N GLU A 226 -31.68 -2.57 15.54
CA GLU A 226 -32.46 -3.79 15.28
C GLU A 226 -31.52 -4.99 15.02
N PHE A 227 -30.58 -4.83 14.09
CA PHE A 227 -29.62 -5.87 13.74
C PHE A 227 -28.78 -6.36 14.93
N THR A 228 -28.24 -5.43 15.73
CA THR A 228 -27.39 -5.78 16.89
C THR A 228 -28.17 -6.35 18.07
N THR A 229 -29.50 -6.18 18.07
CA THR A 229 -30.42 -6.82 19.02
C THR A 229 -30.71 -8.26 18.60
N ASP A 230 -30.96 -8.49 17.31
CA ASP A 230 -31.25 -9.82 16.75
C ASP A 230 -30.02 -10.73 16.70
N TYR A 231 -28.83 -10.14 16.49
CA TYR A 231 -27.57 -10.86 16.30
C TYR A 231 -26.45 -10.36 17.24
N PRO A 232 -26.65 -10.44 18.57
CA PRO A 232 -25.71 -9.89 19.54
C PRO A 232 -24.33 -10.57 19.54
N GLN A 233 -24.23 -11.79 18.99
CA GLN A 233 -23.00 -12.58 18.87
C GLN A 233 -22.10 -12.15 17.71
N LEU A 234 -22.60 -11.34 16.76
CA LEU A 234 -21.83 -10.95 15.58
C LEU A 234 -21.00 -9.68 15.80
N VAL A 235 -21.20 -8.97 16.90
CA VAL A 235 -20.57 -7.66 17.14
C VAL A 235 -20.23 -7.43 18.62
N PRO A 236 -19.17 -6.65 18.93
CA PRO A 236 -18.78 -6.36 20.31
C PRO A 236 -19.86 -5.65 21.12
N ALA A 237 -19.94 -5.94 22.42
CA ALA A 237 -20.98 -5.40 23.30
C ALA A 237 -21.04 -3.86 23.36
N HIS A 238 -19.88 -3.18 23.24
CA HIS A 238 -19.81 -1.73 23.38
C HIS A 238 -20.47 -0.98 22.22
N ILE A 239 -20.46 -1.51 20.99
CA ILE A 239 -21.17 -0.89 19.83
C ILE A 239 -22.65 -1.25 19.76
N ARG A 240 -23.13 -2.12 20.66
CA ARG A 240 -24.55 -2.43 20.87
C ARG A 240 -25.15 -1.66 22.06
N ASN A 241 -24.31 -0.93 22.81
CA ASN A 241 -24.75 -0.22 24.00
C ASN A 241 -25.82 0.83 23.62
N PRO A 242 -26.99 0.86 24.28
CA PRO A 242 -28.04 1.83 23.97
C PRO A 242 -27.56 3.28 24.00
N ASP A 243 -26.75 3.67 24.99
CA ASP A 243 -26.20 5.02 25.11
C ASP A 243 -25.26 5.36 23.95
N PHE A 244 -24.48 4.38 23.49
CA PHE A 244 -23.63 4.54 22.30
C PHE A 244 -24.48 4.76 21.04
N LEU A 245 -25.53 3.96 20.85
CA LEU A 245 -26.40 4.04 19.68
C LEU A 245 -27.21 5.35 19.66
N ASP A 246 -27.66 5.83 20.82
CA ASP A 246 -28.35 7.10 20.97
C ASP A 246 -27.43 8.27 20.61
N ARG A 247 -26.18 8.23 21.11
CA ARG A 247 -25.14 9.20 20.73
C ARG A 247 -24.83 9.13 19.24
N LEU A 248 -24.66 7.94 18.67
CA LEU A 248 -24.37 7.77 17.24
C LEU A 248 -25.51 8.36 16.38
N ALA A 249 -26.77 8.13 16.75
CA ALA A 249 -27.93 8.69 16.05
C ALA A 249 -27.95 10.23 16.09
N ALA A 250 -27.49 10.84 17.20
CA ALA A 250 -27.42 12.29 17.36
C ALA A 250 -26.20 12.92 16.68
N GLU A 251 -25.03 12.29 16.79
CA GLU A 251 -23.73 12.85 16.38
C GLU A 251 -23.42 12.58 14.90
N ALA A 252 -23.82 11.44 14.32
CA ALA A 252 -23.49 11.10 12.93
C ALA A 252 -24.07 12.07 11.88
N PRO A 253 -25.34 12.54 12.00
CA PRO A 253 -25.85 13.57 11.08
C PRO A 253 -25.07 14.89 11.16
N ARG A 254 -24.65 15.27 12.37
CA ARG A 254 -23.81 16.47 12.59
C ARG A 254 -22.43 16.29 11.95
N PHE A 255 -21.83 15.12 12.10
CA PHE A 255 -20.56 14.78 11.44
C PHE A 255 -20.69 14.93 9.92
N CYS A 256 -21.69 14.32 9.28
CA CYS A 256 -21.90 14.43 7.83
C CYS A 256 -22.11 15.89 7.38
N GLY A 257 -22.80 16.72 8.18
CA GLY A 257 -22.94 18.16 7.90
C GLY A 257 -21.62 18.95 7.96
N HIS A 258 -20.59 18.42 8.61
CA HIS A 258 -19.28 19.06 8.79
C HIS A 258 -18.12 18.29 8.13
N GLU A 259 -18.39 17.21 7.40
CA GLU A 259 -17.38 16.30 6.83
C GLU A 259 -16.27 17.06 6.09
N LYS A 260 -16.63 17.93 5.14
CA LYS A 260 -15.65 18.74 4.38
C LYS A 260 -14.82 19.69 5.26
N ALA A 261 -15.39 20.20 6.34
CA ALA A 261 -14.66 21.07 7.26
C ALA A 261 -13.68 20.26 8.11
N ILE A 262 -14.09 19.08 8.57
CA ILE A 262 -13.26 18.13 9.31
C ILE A 262 -12.13 17.63 8.42
N GLU A 263 -12.42 17.24 7.18
CA GLU A 263 -11.42 16.80 6.20
C GLU A 263 -10.36 17.87 5.96
N ARG A 264 -10.75 19.13 5.73
CA ARG A 264 -9.79 20.23 5.59
C ARG A 264 -8.93 20.44 6.84
N PHE A 265 -9.54 20.34 8.02
CA PHE A 265 -8.83 20.48 9.29
C PHE A 265 -7.79 19.36 9.46
N LEU A 266 -8.20 18.10 9.27
CA LEU A 266 -7.34 16.92 9.43
C LEU A 266 -6.19 16.85 8.42
N ASN A 267 -6.34 17.47 7.25
CA ASN A 267 -5.31 17.54 6.22
C ASN A 267 -4.52 18.87 6.22
N THR A 268 -4.70 19.71 7.26
CA THR A 268 -3.85 20.89 7.44
C THR A 268 -2.42 20.45 7.81
N PRO A 269 -1.36 21.08 7.25
CA PRO A 269 0.01 20.74 7.59
C PRO A 269 0.24 20.71 9.10
N SER A 270 0.64 19.54 9.61
CA SER A 270 0.83 19.25 11.03
C SER A 270 1.69 17.99 11.17
N PRO A 271 2.21 17.65 12.36
CA PRO A 271 2.88 16.37 12.61
C PRO A 271 2.02 15.14 12.25
N PHE A 272 0.68 15.29 12.23
CA PHE A 272 -0.24 14.22 11.86
C PHE A 272 -0.39 14.01 10.35
N VAL A 273 0.16 14.88 9.50
CA VAL A 273 0.13 14.72 8.05
C VAL A 273 1.53 14.31 7.59
N ALA A 274 1.67 13.08 7.09
CA ALA A 274 2.96 12.51 6.74
C ALA A 274 2.86 11.52 5.58
N PHE A 275 3.99 11.19 4.97
CA PHE A 275 4.04 10.11 3.99
C PHE A 275 3.67 8.76 4.63
N GLY A 276 2.74 8.03 4.00
CA GLY A 276 2.19 6.81 4.58
C GLY A 276 1.68 5.79 3.57
N HIS A 277 1.36 4.60 4.10
CA HIS A 277 0.79 3.49 3.35
C HIS A 277 -0.68 3.32 3.75
N TRP A 278 -1.60 3.60 2.82
CA TRP A 278 -3.05 3.62 3.12
C TRP A 278 -3.65 2.25 3.47
N ASN A 279 -3.00 1.15 3.08
CA ASN A 279 -3.49 -0.22 3.27
C ASN A 279 -2.39 -1.18 3.77
N ALA A 280 -1.64 -0.77 4.79
CA ALA A 280 -0.56 -1.58 5.39
C ALA A 280 -1.14 -2.67 6.32
N ASN A 281 -1.86 -3.62 5.75
CA ASN A 281 -2.44 -4.75 6.46
C ASN A 281 -1.55 -6.00 6.33
N THR A 282 -1.89 -7.07 7.04
CA THR A 282 -1.14 -8.32 7.11
C THR A 282 -0.95 -9.01 5.76
N ASP A 283 -1.91 -8.85 4.83
CA ASP A 283 -1.83 -9.39 3.47
C ASP A 283 -0.93 -8.59 2.53
N ASN A 284 -0.59 -7.35 2.92
CA ASN A 284 0.29 -6.42 2.21
C ASN A 284 1.65 -6.27 2.90
N ALA A 285 2.02 -7.26 3.72
CA ALA A 285 3.29 -7.30 4.40
C ALA A 285 3.92 -8.69 4.36
N TRP A 286 5.23 -8.75 4.57
CA TRP A 286 5.91 -9.99 4.94
C TRP A 286 6.65 -9.77 6.25
N PHE A 287 6.73 -10.84 7.03
CA PHE A 287 7.26 -10.81 8.39
C PHE A 287 8.48 -11.70 8.50
N TRP A 288 9.40 -11.31 9.37
CA TRP A 288 10.54 -12.13 9.76
C TRP A 288 10.97 -11.78 11.18
N THR A 289 11.68 -12.69 11.83
CA THR A 289 12.32 -12.41 13.11
C THR A 289 13.69 -11.77 12.88
N GLY A 290 13.88 -10.56 13.40
CA GLY A 290 15.16 -9.84 13.39
C GLY A 290 16.22 -10.52 14.26
N GLU A 291 17.47 -10.04 14.16
CA GLU A 291 18.62 -10.62 14.89
C GLU A 291 18.45 -10.54 16.42
N ASP A 292 17.74 -9.54 16.91
CA ASP A 292 17.43 -9.32 18.33
C ASP A 292 16.17 -10.08 18.80
N GLY A 293 15.57 -10.89 17.92
CA GLY A 293 14.34 -11.63 18.20
C GLY A 293 13.07 -10.82 18.02
N THR A 294 13.14 -9.54 17.62
CA THR A 294 11.95 -8.73 17.37
C THR A 294 11.28 -9.13 16.07
N LEU A 295 9.95 -9.08 16.03
CA LEU A 295 9.21 -9.27 14.78
C LEU A 295 9.31 -7.99 13.96
N GLU A 296 9.84 -8.12 12.75
CA GLU A 296 9.97 -7.04 11.78
C GLU A 296 9.08 -7.33 10.57
N CYS A 297 8.78 -6.28 9.81
CA CYS A 297 8.01 -6.43 8.58
C CYS A 297 8.52 -5.52 7.46
N GLY A 298 8.20 -5.94 6.24
CA GLY A 298 8.31 -5.14 5.04
C GLY A 298 6.94 -5.01 4.38
N LEU A 299 6.79 -3.97 3.57
CA LEU A 299 5.50 -3.56 3.00
C LEU A 299 5.54 -3.62 1.48
N PHE A 300 4.43 -4.02 0.87
CA PHE A 300 4.23 -4.02 -0.58
C PHE A 300 2.77 -3.65 -0.93
N ASP A 301 2.48 -3.54 -2.23
CA ASP A 301 1.19 -3.07 -2.75
C ASP A 301 0.86 -1.63 -2.36
N TRP A 302 1.78 -0.73 -2.74
CA TRP A 302 1.77 0.68 -2.40
C TRP A 302 0.89 1.53 -3.33
N GLY A 303 -0.16 0.96 -3.90
CA GLY A 303 -1.15 1.73 -4.64
C GLY A 303 -1.72 2.82 -3.73
N ASN A 304 -1.83 4.06 -4.23
CA ASN A 304 -2.22 5.25 -3.46
C ASN A 304 -1.26 5.63 -2.30
N ALA A 305 0.03 5.28 -2.38
CA ALA A 305 1.01 5.85 -1.46
C ALA A 305 1.06 7.37 -1.62
N THR A 306 0.88 8.12 -0.53
CA THR A 306 0.84 9.59 -0.58
C THR A 306 1.09 10.16 0.81
N VAL A 307 1.15 11.49 0.88
CA VAL A 307 1.08 12.22 2.14
C VAL A 307 -0.38 12.24 2.59
N MET A 308 -0.63 11.74 3.80
CA MET A 308 -1.96 11.59 4.36
C MET A 308 -1.94 11.83 5.86
N ASN A 309 -3.12 12.03 6.45
CA ASN A 309 -3.22 11.99 7.90
C ASN A 309 -2.83 10.59 8.43
N VAL A 310 -1.96 10.50 9.42
CA VAL A 310 -1.47 9.22 9.98
C VAL A 310 -2.60 8.36 10.54
N ALA A 311 -3.71 8.97 10.98
CA ALA A 311 -4.91 8.24 11.38
C ALA A 311 -5.54 7.46 10.22
N VAL A 312 -5.44 7.96 8.97
CA VAL A 312 -5.90 7.24 7.78
C VAL A 312 -5.01 6.02 7.51
N ALA A 313 -3.69 6.18 7.61
CA ALA A 313 -2.75 5.06 7.45
C ALA A 313 -2.97 3.98 8.51
N LEU A 314 -3.13 4.38 9.78
CA LEU A 314 -3.42 3.48 10.90
C LEU A 314 -4.79 2.80 10.74
N ALA A 315 -5.84 3.53 10.35
CA ALA A 315 -7.14 2.94 10.08
C ALA A 315 -7.07 1.88 8.97
N GLY A 316 -6.30 2.14 7.90
CA GLY A 316 -6.04 1.17 6.85
C GLY A 316 -5.30 -0.08 7.31
N CYS A 317 -4.32 0.09 8.20
CA CYS A 317 -3.64 -1.01 8.89
C CYS A 317 -4.62 -1.85 9.70
N PHE A 318 -5.52 -1.21 10.45
CA PHE A 318 -6.45 -1.88 11.36
C PHE A 318 -7.72 -2.42 10.70
N TYR A 319 -8.03 -2.04 9.45
CA TYR A 319 -9.33 -2.33 8.80
C TYR A 319 -9.68 -3.83 8.71
N GLY A 320 -8.68 -4.71 8.78
CA GLY A 320 -8.88 -6.17 8.80
C GLY A 320 -8.80 -6.82 10.18
N ALA A 321 -8.53 -6.06 11.24
CA ALA A 321 -8.26 -6.62 12.56
C ALA A 321 -9.53 -7.17 13.23
N GLU A 322 -9.40 -8.23 14.03
CA GLU A 322 -10.53 -8.73 14.83
C GLU A 322 -11.02 -7.66 15.82
N PRO A 323 -12.34 -7.42 15.94
CA PRO A 323 -12.84 -6.33 16.77
C PRO A 323 -12.42 -6.41 18.25
N ASP A 324 -12.46 -7.58 18.86
CA ASP A 324 -12.08 -7.77 20.26
C ASP A 324 -10.58 -7.55 20.48
N PHE A 325 -9.75 -7.96 19.51
CA PHE A 325 -8.32 -7.66 19.51
C PHE A 325 -8.06 -6.15 19.51
N MET A 326 -8.79 -5.39 18.67
CA MET A 326 -8.65 -3.94 18.61
C MET A 326 -9.09 -3.26 19.90
N VAL A 327 -10.19 -3.70 20.51
CA VAL A 327 -10.65 -3.18 21.81
C VAL A 327 -9.57 -3.35 22.89
N GLU A 328 -8.89 -4.50 22.90
CA GLU A 328 -7.87 -4.79 23.91
C GLU A 328 -6.54 -4.07 23.65
N ASN A 329 -6.19 -3.81 22.38
CA ASN A 329 -4.82 -3.44 22.01
C ASN A 329 -4.66 -2.10 21.29
N LEU A 330 -5.75 -1.38 20.96
CA LEU A 330 -5.66 -0.12 20.23
C LEU A 330 -4.72 0.88 20.92
N ASP A 331 -4.88 1.11 22.22
CA ASP A 331 -4.02 2.05 22.95
C ASP A 331 -2.54 1.65 22.86
N LYS A 332 -2.22 0.36 23.02
CA LYS A 332 -0.83 -0.14 22.92
C LYS A 332 -0.25 0.10 21.52
N LEU A 333 -1.06 -0.09 20.48
CA LEU A 333 -0.65 0.15 19.09
C LEU A 333 -0.44 1.65 18.84
N ILE A 334 -1.32 2.51 19.34
CA ILE A 334 -1.14 3.97 19.22
C ILE A 334 0.12 4.44 19.96
N HIS A 335 0.39 3.94 21.17
CA HIS A 335 1.64 4.25 21.88
C HIS A 335 2.86 3.74 21.11
N THR A 336 2.79 2.53 20.54
CA THR A 336 3.86 1.99 19.68
C THR A 336 4.15 2.91 18.50
N PHE A 337 3.09 3.46 17.86
CA PHE A 337 3.25 4.42 16.76
C PHE A 337 3.96 5.70 17.24
N ALA A 338 3.46 6.32 18.31
CA ALA A 338 3.99 7.57 18.82
C ALA A 338 5.46 7.45 19.23
N GLU A 339 5.83 6.39 19.96
CA GLU A 339 7.21 6.14 20.39
C GLU A 339 8.15 5.95 19.20
N GLU A 340 7.75 5.16 18.20
CA GLU A 340 8.60 4.90 17.04
C GLU A 340 8.69 6.11 16.11
N TYR A 341 7.60 6.88 15.99
CA TYR A 341 7.58 8.13 15.25
C TYR A 341 8.53 9.16 15.86
N GLU A 342 8.50 9.32 17.18
CA GLU A 342 9.37 10.27 17.88
C GLU A 342 10.85 9.87 17.73
N LYS A 343 11.17 8.58 17.81
CA LYS A 343 12.53 8.09 17.52
C LYS A 343 12.99 8.42 16.10
N ALA A 344 12.10 8.30 15.11
CA ALA A 344 12.44 8.52 13.71
C ALA A 344 12.46 10.00 13.31
N SER A 345 11.65 10.86 13.94
CA SER A 345 11.53 12.29 13.61
C SER A 345 12.27 13.23 14.56
N ALA A 346 12.57 12.80 15.78
CA ALA A 346 12.90 13.65 16.92
C ALA A 346 11.80 14.68 17.27
N ILE A 347 10.55 14.43 16.85
CA ILE A 347 9.38 15.28 17.11
C ILE A 347 8.34 14.43 17.87
N PRO A 348 7.83 14.88 19.02
CA PRO A 348 6.74 14.19 19.70
C PRO A 348 5.42 14.37 18.95
N LEU A 349 4.55 13.36 19.01
CA LEU A 349 3.13 13.46 18.65
C LEU A 349 2.34 13.64 19.95
N ASP A 350 1.82 14.85 20.18
CA ASP A 350 1.04 15.22 21.39
C ASP A 350 -0.48 15.22 21.18
#